data_AF-A0AB35X1V7-F1
#
_entry.id   AF-A0AB35X1V7-F1
#
_cell.length_a   1.000
_cell.length_b   1.000
_cell.length_c   1.000
_cell.angle_alpha   90.00
_cell.angle_beta   90.00
_cell.angle_gamma   90.00
#
_symmetry.space_group_name_H-M   'P 1'
#
loop_
_entity.id
_entity.type
_entity.pdbx_description
1 polymer ?
#
loop_
_entity_poly.entity_id
_entity_poly.type
_entity_poly.pdbx_seq_one_letter_code
_entity_poly.pdbx_strand_id
1 'polypeptide(L)'
;MARASLSSLSLPAPATRMRVFGAVYWARLQAWYLPLGLAALWWLASRNLWMSEQILPAPSLVWHSARELAHGELWAHLSISLQRLLIGLLAGVSCGALLGAWLGFSRRAERLILPTFNALAQIPTLAWVPLFMVLFGIGELLKLVVLVKAIIVPVTLHTLVGVRDAQPRLREAAAVLKLPRRLLITRLILPAALPAFLAGVRLALATGWSSLLAVELLASSEGIGYLMVWARQLFMLDIVFVCIAVIGLIGFVMDRGLGWLDRRLVYWPHPPGAELRVQPLQGSERLQALLLPLTLLLIWQLANQWQWVDSNILVAPLQVLGTAWKGVVDGTLTAALAVSVGCALAGLVLGGGLGFALGLWLGLSHRAERLLGPSLAGLRQIAIFAWVPLLTAWFGLGELAKWVFVGLAAFFPLFIATQRSVANRSPQLDEAARVLHLNLPQRLMRLVLPGAAPGIFAGLRVGLIYAWLGTIGAEYFMPSGGGIGSLMIGAQQLLRMDLIMAGMLLVGLTGALLGALGQYIESRATRWRRA
;
A
#
# COMPACT_ATOMS: atom_id res chain seq x y z
N MET A 1 -40.94 -58.62 0.04
CA MET A 1 -41.67 -57.46 -0.51
C MET A 1 -42.03 -56.53 0.66
N ALA A 2 -41.32 -55.41 0.82
CA ALA A 2 -41.76 -54.28 1.63
C ALA A 2 -41.08 -53.02 1.07
N ARG A 3 -41.83 -52.25 0.28
CA ARG A 3 -41.40 -50.94 -0.24
C ARG A 3 -41.46 -49.94 0.91
N ALA A 4 -40.31 -49.55 1.46
CA ALA A 4 -40.22 -48.38 2.33
C ALA A 4 -40.47 -47.13 1.49
N SER A 5 -41.61 -46.47 1.73
CA SER A 5 -42.03 -45.25 1.03
C SER A 5 -41.09 -44.09 1.36
N LEU A 6 -40.49 -43.48 0.34
CA LEU A 6 -39.64 -42.27 0.43
C LEU A 6 -40.38 -41.00 0.92
N SER A 7 -41.64 -41.11 1.34
CA SER A 7 -42.48 -40.01 1.81
C SER A 7 -42.33 -39.68 3.30
N SER A 8 -41.53 -40.43 4.07
CA SER A 8 -41.34 -40.20 5.51
C SER A 8 -40.11 -39.36 5.88
N LEU A 9 -39.39 -38.81 4.90
CA LEU A 9 -38.31 -37.85 5.16
C LEU A 9 -38.92 -36.48 5.44
N SER A 10 -39.19 -36.19 6.72
CA SER A 10 -39.51 -34.85 7.18
C SER A 10 -38.32 -33.92 6.88
N LEU A 11 -38.44 -33.09 5.85
CA LEU A 11 -37.49 -32.01 5.60
C LEU A 11 -37.46 -31.10 6.85
N PRO A 12 -36.28 -30.81 7.43
CA PRO A 12 -36.21 -29.87 8.54
C PRO A 12 -36.77 -28.53 8.07
N ALA A 13 -37.75 -27.99 8.80
CA ALA A 13 -38.36 -26.71 8.51
C ALA A 13 -37.26 -25.63 8.37
N PRO A 14 -37.34 -24.73 7.37
CA PRO A 14 -36.35 -23.68 7.20
C PRO A 14 -36.28 -22.86 8.49
N ALA A 15 -35.11 -22.85 9.12
CA ALA A 15 -34.86 -22.05 10.32
C ALA A 15 -35.33 -20.61 10.08
N THR A 16 -36.28 -20.17 10.91
CA THR A 16 -36.93 -18.85 10.94
C THR A 16 -36.00 -17.71 10.50
N ARG A 17 -36.29 -17.11 9.33
CA ARG A 17 -35.62 -15.90 8.80
C ARG A 17 -35.57 -14.73 9.80
N MET A 18 -36.46 -14.68 10.78
CA MET A 18 -36.53 -13.60 11.79
C MET A 18 -35.34 -13.57 12.77
N ARG A 19 -34.71 -14.70 13.14
CA ARG A 19 -33.56 -14.68 14.07
C ARG A 19 -32.27 -14.16 13.43
N VAL A 20 -32.15 -14.27 12.10
CA VAL A 20 -30.98 -13.78 11.36
C VAL A 20 -30.97 -12.25 11.27
N PHE A 21 -32.13 -11.61 11.14
CA PHE A 21 -32.23 -10.14 11.08
C PHE A 21 -31.82 -9.45 12.40
N GLY A 22 -32.27 -9.97 13.54
CA GLY A 22 -31.90 -9.43 14.86
C GLY A 22 -30.40 -9.56 15.17
N ALA A 23 -29.79 -10.70 14.82
CA ALA A 23 -28.36 -10.93 15.02
C ALA A 23 -27.47 -10.02 14.14
N VAL A 24 -27.91 -9.72 12.92
CA VAL A 24 -27.19 -8.81 12.01
C VAL A 24 -27.30 -7.35 12.48
N TYR A 25 -28.46 -6.91 12.96
CA TYR A 25 -28.62 -5.57 13.54
C TYR A 25 -27.81 -5.40 14.83
N TRP A 26 -27.82 -6.39 15.73
CA TRP A 26 -27.05 -6.34 16.98
C TRP A 26 -25.54 -6.35 16.74
N ALA A 27 -25.07 -7.12 15.75
CA ALA A 27 -23.67 -7.10 15.34
C ALA A 27 -23.24 -5.75 14.72
N ARG A 28 -24.15 -5.06 14.01
CA ARG A 28 -23.89 -3.71 13.48
C ARG A 28 -23.85 -2.65 14.59
N LEU A 29 -24.67 -2.77 15.63
CA LEU A 29 -24.62 -1.88 16.80
C LEU A 29 -23.32 -2.07 17.59
N GLN A 30 -22.85 -3.31 17.73
CA GLN A 30 -21.58 -3.63 18.41
C GLN A 30 -20.36 -2.95 17.78
N ALA A 31 -20.39 -2.70 16.47
CA ALA A 31 -19.32 -2.02 15.75
C ALA A 31 -19.14 -0.54 16.14
N TRP A 32 -20.14 0.08 16.78
CA TRP A 32 -20.11 1.48 17.20
C TRP A 32 -19.55 1.69 18.62
N TYR A 33 -19.35 0.62 19.40
CA TYR A 33 -18.82 0.77 20.77
C TYR A 33 -17.42 1.38 20.80
N LEU A 34 -16.51 0.97 19.92
CA LEU A 34 -15.16 1.54 19.91
C LEU A 34 -15.14 2.99 19.40
N PRO A 35 -15.80 3.37 18.29
CA PRO A 35 -15.88 4.76 17.86
C PRO A 35 -16.49 5.67 18.92
N LEU A 36 -17.59 5.22 19.57
CA LEU A 36 -18.22 5.97 20.66
C LEU A 36 -17.32 6.04 21.90
N GLY A 37 -16.62 4.95 22.23
CA GLY A 37 -15.66 4.91 23.32
C GLY A 37 -14.47 5.84 23.09
N LEU A 38 -13.92 5.87 21.88
CA LEU A 38 -12.86 6.81 21.49
C LEU A 38 -13.36 8.25 21.47
N ALA A 39 -14.58 8.51 20.98
CA ALA A 39 -15.17 9.84 21.01
C ALA A 39 -15.43 10.32 22.45
N ALA A 40 -15.91 9.43 23.33
CA ALA A 40 -16.08 9.72 24.75
C ALA A 40 -14.74 9.96 25.45
N LEU A 41 -13.72 9.16 25.15
CA LEU A 41 -12.36 9.36 25.66
C LEU A 41 -11.77 10.68 25.18
N TRP A 42 -11.95 11.03 23.90
CA TRP A 42 -11.51 12.31 23.35
C TRP A 42 -12.25 13.49 23.99
N TRP A 43 -13.57 13.40 24.17
CA TRP A 43 -14.33 14.41 24.89
C TRP A 43 -13.87 14.55 26.34
N LEU A 44 -13.63 13.44 27.05
CA LEU A 44 -13.14 13.46 28.42
C LEU A 44 -11.72 14.04 28.53
N ALA A 45 -10.83 13.64 27.63
CA ALA A 45 -9.45 14.11 27.57
C ALA A 45 -9.36 15.62 27.28
N SER A 46 -10.18 16.11 26.34
CA SER A 46 -10.26 17.54 26.01
C SER A 46 -10.87 18.36 27.15
N ARG A 47 -11.96 17.88 27.76
CA ARG A 47 -12.59 18.54 28.91
C ARG A 47 -11.67 18.64 30.12
N ASN A 48 -10.87 17.61 30.36
CA ASN A 48 -9.96 17.54 31.50
C ASN A 48 -8.56 18.10 31.18
N LEU A 49 -8.36 18.70 29.99
CA LEU A 49 -7.07 19.28 29.55
C LEU A 49 -5.88 18.32 29.72
N TRP A 50 -6.07 17.04 29.37
CA TRP A 50 -4.96 16.08 29.35
C TRP A 50 -3.84 16.49 28.39
N MET A 51 -4.19 17.32 27.40
CA MET A 51 -3.28 18.03 26.50
C MET A 51 -3.82 19.46 26.35
N SER A 52 -2.99 20.40 25.87
CA SER A 52 -3.46 21.76 25.58
C SER A 52 -4.52 21.75 24.48
N GLU A 53 -5.45 22.71 24.52
CA GLU A 53 -6.55 22.82 23.54
C GLU A 53 -6.05 23.01 22.10
N GLN A 54 -4.85 23.59 21.94
CA GLN A 54 -4.15 23.73 20.66
C GLN A 54 -3.71 22.38 20.09
N ILE A 55 -3.40 21.40 20.95
CA ILE A 55 -2.89 20.07 20.58
C ILE A 55 -4.02 19.04 20.43
N LEU A 56 -5.02 19.11 21.31
CA LEU A 56 -6.18 18.24 21.30
C LEU A 56 -7.48 19.07 21.43
N PRO A 57 -7.96 19.66 20.32
CA PRO A 57 -9.17 20.47 20.33
C PRO A 57 -10.38 19.63 20.74
N ALA A 58 -11.34 20.28 21.41
CA ALA A 58 -12.58 19.62 21.81
C ALA A 58 -13.38 19.16 20.58
N PRO A 59 -14.07 18.00 20.64
CA PRO A 59 -14.90 17.52 19.52
C PRO A 59 -15.96 18.52 19.04
N SER A 60 -16.47 19.36 19.96
CA SER A 60 -17.42 20.43 19.64
C SER A 60 -16.80 21.52 18.77
N LEU A 61 -15.54 21.88 19.02
CA LEU A 61 -14.79 22.84 18.22
C LEU A 61 -14.54 22.28 16.82
N VAL A 62 -14.04 21.05 16.72
CA VAL A 62 -13.85 20.36 15.42
C VAL A 62 -15.14 20.32 14.61
N TRP A 63 -16.28 20.06 15.26
CA TRP A 63 -17.58 20.07 14.60
C TRP A 63 -18.06 21.46 14.16
N HIS A 64 -17.68 22.51 14.90
CA HIS A 64 -17.96 23.89 14.50
C HIS A 64 -17.12 24.28 13.28
N SER A 65 -15.81 24.06 13.35
CA SER A 65 -14.88 24.31 12.24
C SER A 65 -15.26 23.51 11.01
N ALA A 66 -15.72 22.26 11.16
CA ALA A 66 -16.24 21.46 10.05
C ALA A 66 -17.42 22.14 9.34
N ARG A 67 -18.34 22.75 10.09
CA ARG A 67 -19.48 23.47 9.53
C ARG A 67 -19.06 24.76 8.85
N GLU A 68 -18.16 25.52 9.44
CA GLU A 68 -17.63 26.74 8.81
C GLU A 68 -16.90 26.42 7.50
N LEU A 69 -15.98 25.45 7.54
CA LEU A 69 -15.24 25.01 6.36
C LEU A 69 -16.17 24.47 5.27
N ALA A 70 -17.23 23.76 5.63
CA ALA A 70 -18.21 23.24 4.67
C ALA A 70 -18.99 24.33 3.93
N HIS A 71 -19.13 25.53 4.49
CA HIS A 71 -19.71 26.69 3.79
C HIS A 71 -18.64 27.56 3.11
N GLY A 72 -17.38 27.41 3.52
CA GLY A 72 -16.23 28.09 2.93
C GLY A 72 -15.47 27.23 1.92
N GLU A 73 -14.16 27.16 2.09
CA GLU A 73 -13.22 26.70 1.04
C GLU A 73 -13.05 25.18 0.98
N LEU A 74 -13.64 24.39 1.89
CA LEU A 74 -13.40 22.94 1.96
C LEU A 74 -13.72 22.22 0.64
N TRP A 75 -14.85 22.55 0.02
CA TRP A 75 -15.26 21.93 -1.23
C TRP A 75 -14.38 22.35 -2.39
N ALA A 76 -13.85 23.57 -2.39
CA ALA A 76 -12.90 24.03 -3.40
C ALA A 76 -11.63 23.18 -3.32
N HIS A 77 -11.00 23.08 -2.14
CA HIS A 77 -9.82 22.23 -1.93
C HIS A 77 -10.09 20.74 -2.22
N LEU A 78 -11.22 20.19 -1.77
CA LEU A 78 -11.59 18.81 -2.04
C LEU A 78 -11.78 18.53 -3.53
N SER A 79 -12.47 19.42 -4.25
CA SER A 79 -12.74 19.25 -5.67
C SER A 79 -11.45 19.25 -6.50
N ILE A 80 -10.48 20.12 -6.16
CA ILE A 80 -9.18 20.16 -6.79
C ILE A 80 -8.43 18.84 -6.58
N SER A 81 -8.37 18.33 -5.35
CA SER A 81 -7.74 17.03 -5.07
C SER A 81 -8.43 15.88 -5.82
N LEU A 82 -9.76 15.87 -5.89
CA LEU A 82 -10.51 14.84 -6.61
C LEU A 82 -10.32 14.93 -8.13
N GLN A 83 -10.26 16.12 -8.71
CA GLN A 83 -9.98 16.32 -10.14
C GLN A 83 -8.58 15.81 -10.49
N ARG A 84 -7.55 16.18 -9.71
CA ARG A 84 -6.19 15.67 -9.85
C ARG A 84 -6.16 14.15 -9.80
N LEU A 85 -6.83 13.58 -8.81
CA LEU A 85 -6.93 12.15 -8.65
C LEU A 85 -7.56 11.48 -9.87
N LEU A 86 -8.68 12.02 -10.37
CA LEU A 86 -9.39 11.48 -11.52
C LEU A 86 -8.52 11.52 -12.78
N ILE A 87 -7.89 12.65 -13.08
CA ILE A 87 -7.02 12.82 -14.26
C ILE A 87 -5.83 11.86 -14.18
N GLY A 88 -5.14 11.82 -13.03
CA GLY A 88 -4.01 10.92 -12.83
C GLY A 88 -4.42 9.44 -12.88
N LEU A 89 -5.61 9.09 -12.36
CA LEU A 89 -6.15 7.73 -12.44
C LEU A 89 -6.47 7.34 -13.88
N LEU A 90 -7.14 8.20 -14.66
CA LEU A 90 -7.44 7.91 -16.06
C LEU A 90 -6.17 7.74 -16.89
N ALA A 91 -5.20 8.65 -16.75
CA ALA A 91 -3.93 8.58 -17.45
C ALA A 91 -3.10 7.35 -17.02
N GLY A 92 -2.95 7.14 -15.71
CA GLY A 92 -2.16 6.04 -15.16
C GLY A 92 -2.76 4.66 -15.43
N VAL A 93 -4.09 4.51 -15.33
CA VAL A 93 -4.79 3.26 -15.66
C VAL A 93 -4.69 2.98 -17.15
N SER A 94 -4.86 3.99 -18.01
CA SER A 94 -4.76 3.81 -19.46
C SER A 94 -3.34 3.36 -19.86
N CYS A 95 -2.31 4.09 -19.43
CA CYS A 95 -0.92 3.74 -19.71
C CYS A 95 -0.54 2.37 -19.11
N GLY A 96 -0.95 2.10 -17.87
CA GLY A 96 -0.65 0.85 -17.19
C GLY A 96 -1.38 -0.35 -17.78
N ALA A 97 -2.63 -0.19 -18.21
CA ALA A 97 -3.38 -1.24 -18.89
C ALA A 97 -2.76 -1.58 -20.24
N LEU A 98 -2.39 -0.56 -21.03
CA LEU A 98 -1.74 -0.74 -22.33
C LEU A 98 -0.38 -1.44 -22.19
N LEU A 99 0.47 -0.95 -21.28
CA LEU A 99 1.78 -1.54 -21.02
C LEU A 99 1.64 -2.97 -20.47
N GLY A 100 0.78 -3.18 -19.47
CA GLY A 100 0.56 -4.49 -18.86
C GLY A 100 -0.02 -5.51 -19.85
N ALA A 101 -0.96 -5.10 -20.70
CA ALA A 101 -1.46 -5.95 -21.77
C ALA A 101 -0.36 -6.29 -22.79
N TRP A 102 0.45 -5.32 -23.21
CA TRP A 102 1.56 -5.55 -24.14
C TRP A 102 2.58 -6.55 -23.58
N LEU A 103 2.99 -6.37 -22.33
CA LEU A 103 3.90 -7.30 -21.63
C LEU A 103 3.25 -8.69 -21.46
N GLY A 104 1.95 -8.75 -21.17
CA GLY A 104 1.23 -10.01 -21.00
C GLY A 104 1.04 -10.80 -22.29
N PHE A 105 0.86 -10.13 -23.43
CA PHE A 105 0.73 -10.79 -24.73
C PHE A 105 2.06 -11.21 -25.36
N SER A 106 3.15 -10.51 -25.05
CA SER A 106 4.46 -10.72 -25.70
C SER A 106 5.52 -11.17 -24.72
N ARG A 107 5.95 -12.44 -24.83
CA ARG A 107 7.10 -12.99 -24.07
C ARG A 107 8.42 -12.27 -24.34
N ARG A 108 8.55 -11.63 -25.52
CA ARG A 108 9.73 -10.81 -25.84
C ARG A 108 9.68 -9.47 -25.09
N ALA A 109 8.51 -8.82 -25.10
CA ALA A 109 8.32 -7.57 -24.35
C ALA A 109 8.46 -7.80 -22.84
N GLU A 110 7.86 -8.87 -22.31
CA GLU A 110 8.05 -9.31 -20.92
C GLU A 110 9.54 -9.45 -20.57
N ARG A 111 10.32 -10.18 -21.39
CA ARG A 111 11.76 -10.38 -21.13
C ARG A 111 12.58 -9.09 -21.22
N LEU A 112 12.31 -8.21 -22.20
CA LEU A 112 13.11 -7.00 -22.44
C LEU A 112 12.76 -5.85 -21.49
N ILE A 113 11.47 -5.61 -21.22
CA ILE A 113 10.99 -4.38 -20.58
C ILE A 113 10.73 -4.59 -19.09
N LEU A 114 10.23 -5.77 -18.69
CA LEU A 114 9.86 -6.04 -17.29
C LEU A 114 11.02 -5.86 -16.30
N PRO A 115 12.27 -6.23 -16.60
CA PRO A 115 13.39 -6.01 -15.68
C PRO A 115 13.60 -4.54 -15.35
N THR A 116 13.64 -3.67 -16.37
CA THR A 116 13.78 -2.21 -16.22
C THR A 116 12.57 -1.62 -15.52
N PHE A 117 11.36 -2.04 -15.92
CA PHE A 117 10.13 -1.59 -15.29
C PHE A 117 10.11 -1.92 -13.79
N ASN A 118 10.48 -3.16 -13.43
CA ASN A 118 10.58 -3.58 -12.03
C ASN A 118 11.64 -2.77 -11.28
N ALA A 119 12.81 -2.51 -11.87
CA ALA A 119 13.85 -1.69 -11.25
C ALA A 119 13.35 -0.27 -10.91
N LEU A 120 12.65 0.38 -11.84
CA LEU A 120 12.04 1.70 -11.63
C LEU A 120 10.83 1.66 -10.67
N ALA A 121 10.13 0.52 -10.61
CA ALA A 121 9.02 0.30 -9.70
C ALA A 121 9.48 0.08 -8.24
N GLN A 122 10.70 -0.42 -8.01
CA GLN A 122 11.26 -0.58 -6.65
C GLN A 122 11.51 0.75 -5.96
N ILE A 123 11.80 1.82 -6.72
CA ILE A 123 12.01 3.15 -6.15
C ILE A 123 10.63 3.70 -5.73
N PRO A 124 10.40 3.93 -4.42
CA PRO A 124 9.15 4.48 -3.91
C PRO A 124 8.78 5.77 -4.62
N THR A 125 7.49 5.97 -4.87
CA THR A 125 7.02 7.17 -5.60
C THR A 125 7.52 8.47 -4.97
N LEU A 126 7.58 8.56 -3.63
CA LEU A 126 8.07 9.76 -2.95
C LEU A 126 9.54 10.07 -3.25
N ALA A 127 10.39 9.07 -3.42
CA ALA A 127 11.80 9.29 -3.73
C ALA A 127 12.01 9.96 -5.10
N TRP A 128 11.02 9.91 -6.00
CA TRP A 128 11.06 10.63 -7.27
C TRP A 128 10.74 12.12 -7.15
N VAL A 129 10.15 12.57 -6.03
CA VAL A 129 9.63 13.95 -5.92
C VAL A 129 10.73 15.01 -6.08
N PRO A 130 11.90 14.92 -5.43
CA PRO A 130 12.97 15.92 -5.64
C PRO A 130 13.44 16.01 -7.09
N LEU A 131 13.59 14.86 -7.76
CA LEU A 131 13.97 14.81 -9.17
C LEU A 131 12.91 15.45 -10.07
N PHE A 132 11.63 15.12 -9.84
CA PHE A 132 10.53 15.69 -10.60
C PHE A 132 10.31 17.18 -10.31
N MET A 133 10.59 17.65 -9.10
CA MET A 133 10.55 19.08 -8.75
C MET A 133 11.55 19.88 -9.57
N VAL A 134 12.76 19.37 -9.77
CA VAL A 134 13.78 20.05 -10.57
C VAL A 134 13.47 19.95 -12.07
N LEU A 135 12.98 18.80 -12.54
CA LEU A 135 12.64 18.58 -13.96
C LEU A 135 11.42 19.37 -14.44
N PHE A 136 10.34 19.38 -13.66
CA PHE A 136 9.05 19.93 -14.06
C PHE A 136 8.69 21.23 -13.34
N GLY A 137 9.47 21.62 -12.34
CA GLY A 137 9.13 22.71 -11.41
C GLY A 137 8.08 22.29 -10.37
N ILE A 138 7.82 23.20 -9.44
CA ILE A 138 6.70 23.07 -8.49
C ILE A 138 5.43 23.57 -9.18
N GLY A 139 4.50 22.66 -9.46
CA GLY A 139 3.27 23.00 -10.18
C GLY A 139 2.35 21.81 -10.38
N GLU A 140 1.37 21.96 -11.26
CA GLU A 140 0.37 20.92 -11.53
C GLU A 140 0.99 19.69 -12.21
N LEU A 141 1.95 19.90 -13.13
CA LEU A 141 2.62 18.82 -13.84
C LEU A 141 3.35 17.86 -12.89
N LEU A 142 4.06 18.38 -11.89
CA LEU A 142 4.72 17.58 -10.85
C LEU A 142 3.73 16.63 -10.16
N LYS A 143 2.59 17.18 -9.72
CA LYS A 143 1.54 16.43 -8.99
C LYS A 143 0.98 15.31 -9.86
N LEU A 144 0.66 15.62 -11.12
CA LEU A 144 0.12 14.66 -12.08
C LEU A 144 1.14 13.57 -12.43
N VAL A 145 2.41 13.91 -12.68
CA VAL A 145 3.45 12.91 -13.02
C VAL A 145 3.71 11.97 -11.84
N VAL A 146 3.82 12.50 -10.62
CA VAL A 146 3.96 11.68 -9.40
C VAL A 146 2.76 10.73 -9.24
N LEU A 147 1.55 11.26 -9.43
CA LEU A 147 0.33 10.48 -9.33
C LEU A 147 0.25 9.38 -10.39
N VAL A 148 0.55 9.70 -11.65
CA VAL A 148 0.61 8.71 -12.74
C VAL A 148 1.65 7.64 -12.45
N LYS A 149 2.83 7.98 -11.92
CA LYS A 149 3.86 7.02 -11.48
C LYS A 149 3.35 6.09 -10.38
N ALA A 150 2.56 6.58 -9.43
CA ALA A 150 1.98 5.76 -8.36
C ALA A 150 0.93 4.75 -8.87
N ILE A 151 0.23 5.10 -9.96
CA ILE A 151 -0.91 4.35 -10.50
C ILE A 151 -0.45 3.35 -11.57
N ILE A 152 0.49 3.75 -12.44
CA ILE A 152 0.94 2.92 -13.57
C ILE A 152 1.55 1.58 -13.11
N VAL A 153 2.26 1.56 -11.99
CA VAL A 153 2.97 0.37 -11.47
C VAL A 153 2.00 -0.76 -11.12
N PRO A 154 1.07 -0.60 -10.17
CA PRO A 154 0.14 -1.66 -9.80
C PRO A 154 -0.76 -2.09 -10.97
N VAL A 155 -1.23 -1.16 -11.80
CA VAL A 155 -2.08 -1.50 -12.96
C VAL A 155 -1.30 -2.34 -13.99
N THR A 156 -0.07 -1.95 -14.32
CA THR A 156 0.78 -2.70 -15.28
C THR A 156 1.02 -4.12 -14.79
N LEU A 157 1.48 -4.28 -13.54
CA LEU A 157 1.82 -5.59 -13.00
C LEU A 157 0.61 -6.51 -12.93
N HIS A 158 -0.51 -6.02 -12.40
CA HIS A 158 -1.73 -6.84 -12.28
C HIS A 158 -2.37 -7.17 -13.64
N THR A 159 -2.34 -6.25 -14.60
CA THR A 159 -2.82 -6.51 -15.96
C THR A 159 -1.94 -7.54 -16.66
N LEU A 160 -0.61 -7.41 -16.53
CA LEU A 160 0.36 -8.39 -17.02
C LEU A 160 0.04 -9.79 -16.49
N VAL A 161 -0.13 -9.93 -15.17
CA VAL A 161 -0.43 -11.23 -14.57
C VAL A 161 -1.76 -11.78 -15.08
N GLY A 162 -2.82 -10.97 -15.08
CA GLY A 162 -4.14 -11.38 -15.52
C GLY A 162 -4.16 -11.87 -16.96
N VAL A 163 -3.49 -11.14 -17.86
CA VAL A 163 -3.39 -11.51 -19.28
C VAL A 163 -2.54 -12.76 -19.46
N ARG A 164 -1.43 -12.90 -18.73
CA ARG A 164 -0.50 -14.02 -18.87
C ARG A 164 -1.06 -15.33 -18.33
N ASP A 165 -1.67 -15.30 -17.15
CA ASP A 165 -2.15 -16.51 -16.46
C ASP A 165 -3.45 -17.05 -17.09
N ALA A 166 -4.25 -16.18 -17.72
CA ALA A 166 -5.42 -16.59 -18.49
C ALA A 166 -5.07 -17.37 -19.78
N GLN A 167 -3.90 -17.12 -20.37
CA GLN A 167 -3.57 -17.60 -21.72
C GLN A 167 -3.47 -19.11 -21.91
N PRO A 168 -2.78 -19.91 -21.07
CA PRO A 168 -2.41 -21.28 -21.45
C PRO A 168 -3.62 -22.16 -21.71
N ARG A 169 -4.53 -22.24 -20.73
CA ARG A 169 -5.73 -23.09 -20.81
C ARG A 169 -6.75 -22.58 -21.83
N LEU A 170 -6.94 -21.26 -21.91
CA LEU A 170 -7.92 -20.66 -22.83
C LEU A 170 -7.45 -20.72 -24.29
N ARG A 171 -6.14 -20.66 -24.55
CA ARG A 171 -5.58 -20.84 -25.90
C ARG A 171 -5.74 -22.26 -26.39
N GLU A 172 -5.51 -23.26 -25.54
CA GLU A 172 -5.74 -24.67 -25.88
C GLU A 172 -7.21 -24.91 -26.23
N ALA A 173 -8.14 -24.45 -25.37
CA ALA A 173 -9.57 -24.54 -25.63
C ALA A 173 -9.98 -23.81 -26.93
N ALA A 174 -9.44 -22.61 -27.17
CA ALA A 174 -9.72 -21.85 -28.39
C ALA A 174 -9.15 -22.50 -29.64
N ALA A 175 -8.00 -23.19 -29.55
CA ALA A 175 -7.41 -23.93 -30.66
C ALA A 175 -8.27 -25.13 -31.05
N VAL A 176 -8.79 -25.87 -30.07
CA VAL A 176 -9.75 -26.97 -30.29
C VAL A 176 -11.02 -26.45 -30.97
N LEU A 177 -11.54 -25.31 -30.52
CA LEU A 177 -12.73 -24.67 -31.06
C LEU A 177 -12.47 -23.85 -32.35
N LYS A 178 -11.23 -23.81 -32.85
CA LYS A 178 -10.79 -23.03 -34.02
C LYS A 178 -11.25 -21.56 -34.00
N LEU A 179 -11.23 -20.94 -32.81
CA LEU A 179 -11.67 -19.55 -32.65
C LEU A 179 -10.67 -18.56 -33.29
N PRO A 180 -11.14 -17.51 -33.99
CA PRO A 180 -10.28 -16.47 -34.52
C PRO A 180 -9.65 -15.63 -33.39
N ARG A 181 -8.46 -15.07 -33.63
CA ARG A 181 -7.68 -14.29 -32.64
C ARG A 181 -8.47 -13.16 -31.98
N ARG A 182 -9.37 -12.50 -32.73
CA ARG A 182 -10.23 -11.44 -32.18
C ARG A 182 -11.16 -11.97 -31.09
N LEU A 183 -11.81 -13.12 -31.32
CA LEU A 183 -12.69 -13.76 -30.34
C LEU A 183 -11.91 -14.28 -29.13
N LEU A 184 -10.71 -14.82 -29.36
CA LEU A 184 -9.80 -15.19 -28.28
C LEU A 184 -9.48 -14.00 -27.37
N ILE A 185 -9.13 -12.85 -27.94
CA ILE A 185 -8.78 -11.66 -27.14
C ILE A 185 -10.01 -11.09 -26.45
N THR A 186 -11.10 -10.81 -27.18
CA THR A 186 -12.23 -10.06 -26.63
C THR A 186 -13.19 -10.89 -25.79
N ARG A 187 -13.37 -12.19 -26.09
CA ARG A 187 -14.33 -13.04 -25.37
C ARG A 187 -13.71 -14.00 -24.38
N LEU A 188 -12.41 -14.29 -24.48
CA LEU A 188 -11.74 -15.20 -23.55
C LEU A 188 -10.74 -14.45 -22.66
N ILE A 189 -9.72 -13.82 -23.25
CA ILE A 189 -8.59 -13.26 -22.48
C ILE A 189 -8.99 -12.00 -21.71
N LEU A 190 -9.66 -11.02 -22.35
CA LEU A 190 -10.07 -9.77 -21.67
C LEU A 190 -11.00 -10.05 -20.47
N PRO A 191 -12.07 -10.87 -20.60
CA PRO A 191 -12.89 -11.24 -19.46
C PRO A 191 -12.09 -11.97 -18.37
N ALA A 192 -11.23 -12.92 -18.74
CA ALA A 192 -10.42 -13.66 -17.78
C ALA A 192 -9.40 -12.77 -17.04
N ALA A 193 -8.89 -11.72 -17.67
CA ALA A 193 -7.96 -10.77 -17.08
C ALA A 193 -8.63 -9.66 -16.25
N LEU A 194 -9.94 -9.45 -16.43
CA LEU A 194 -10.71 -8.38 -15.77
C LEU A 194 -10.60 -8.37 -14.23
N PRO A 195 -10.68 -9.52 -13.51
CA PRO A 195 -10.56 -9.53 -12.04
C PRO A 195 -9.17 -9.06 -11.58
N ALA A 196 -8.12 -9.50 -12.27
CA ALA A 196 -6.77 -9.08 -11.97
C ALA A 196 -6.57 -7.59 -12.27
N PHE A 197 -7.09 -7.10 -13.40
CA PHE A 197 -7.08 -5.69 -13.74
C PHE A 197 -7.79 -4.83 -12.68
N LEU A 198 -9.00 -5.21 -12.25
CA LEU A 198 -9.73 -4.47 -11.20
C LEU A 198 -9.03 -4.52 -9.84
N ALA A 199 -8.38 -5.63 -9.49
CA ALA A 199 -7.51 -5.70 -8.32
C ALA A 199 -6.33 -4.71 -8.44
N GLY A 200 -5.73 -4.60 -9.63
CA GLY A 200 -4.72 -3.60 -9.95
C GLY A 200 -5.23 -2.17 -9.80
N VAL A 201 -6.42 -1.86 -10.35
CA VAL A 201 -7.07 -0.54 -10.23
C VAL A 201 -7.38 -0.20 -8.77
N ARG A 202 -7.84 -1.17 -7.96
CA ARG A 202 -8.08 -0.96 -6.53
C ARG A 202 -6.81 -0.61 -5.79
N LEU A 203 -5.72 -1.34 -6.05
CA LEU A 203 -4.43 -1.02 -5.47
C LEU A 203 -3.93 0.34 -5.93
N ALA A 204 -4.08 0.65 -7.22
CA ALA A 204 -3.69 1.92 -7.82
C ALA A 204 -4.47 3.11 -7.26
N LEU A 205 -5.76 2.93 -6.94
CA LEU A 205 -6.55 3.99 -6.31
C LEU A 205 -6.06 4.29 -4.91
N ALA A 206 -5.74 3.26 -4.11
CA ALA A 206 -5.22 3.43 -2.77
C ALA A 206 -3.81 4.06 -2.75
N THR A 207 -2.91 3.62 -3.64
CA THR A 207 -1.56 4.19 -3.77
C THR A 207 -1.60 5.59 -4.36
N GLY A 208 -2.46 5.83 -5.35
CA GLY A 208 -2.67 7.14 -5.98
C GLY A 208 -3.23 8.15 -4.98
N TRP A 209 -4.24 7.79 -4.20
CA TRP A 209 -4.79 8.64 -3.14
C TRP A 209 -3.74 9.02 -2.10
N SER A 210 -2.97 8.04 -1.62
CA SER A 210 -1.90 8.27 -0.65
C SER A 210 -0.78 9.14 -1.23
N SER A 211 -0.40 8.90 -2.49
CA SER A 211 0.66 9.65 -3.18
C SER A 211 0.24 11.08 -3.50
N LEU A 212 -1.02 11.30 -3.89
CA LEU A 212 -1.57 12.64 -4.11
C LEU A 212 -1.49 13.46 -2.83
N LEU A 213 -1.99 12.90 -1.72
CA LEU A 213 -1.93 13.57 -0.42
C LEU A 213 -0.49 13.88 -0.03
N ALA A 214 0.44 12.94 -0.19
CA ALA A 214 1.84 13.19 0.10
C ALA A 214 2.42 14.37 -0.71
N VAL A 215 2.14 14.46 -2.02
CA VAL A 215 2.64 15.58 -2.83
C VAL A 215 1.93 16.88 -2.48
N GLU A 216 0.63 16.86 -2.21
CA GLU A 216 -0.09 18.07 -1.79
C GLU A 216 0.43 18.63 -0.46
N LEU A 217 0.87 17.76 0.45
CA LEU A 217 1.49 18.17 1.71
C LEU A 217 2.88 18.77 1.52
N LEU A 218 3.62 18.32 0.51
CA LEU A 218 5.01 18.71 0.30
C LEU A 218 5.13 19.95 -0.59
N ALA A 219 4.31 20.05 -1.63
CA ALA A 219 4.52 21.00 -2.72
C ALA A 219 3.24 21.35 -3.48
N SER A 220 2.24 21.86 -2.76
CA SER A 220 1.03 22.42 -3.36
C SER A 220 0.61 23.70 -2.66
N SER A 221 -0.09 24.55 -3.39
CA SER A 221 -0.77 25.76 -2.90
C SER A 221 -2.29 25.57 -2.79
N GLU A 222 -2.79 24.39 -3.17
CA GLU A 222 -4.22 24.07 -3.24
C GLU A 222 -4.44 22.57 -2.99
N GLY A 223 -5.68 22.18 -2.68
CA GLY A 223 -6.03 20.80 -2.34
C GLY A 223 -6.13 20.57 -0.83
N ILE A 224 -6.68 19.41 -0.45
CA ILE A 224 -6.87 19.07 0.97
C ILE A 224 -5.54 18.89 1.69
N GLY A 225 -4.52 18.32 1.03
CA GLY A 225 -3.21 18.18 1.66
C GLY A 225 -2.62 19.54 2.03
N TYR A 226 -2.71 20.53 1.13
CA TYR A 226 -2.29 21.91 1.40
C TYR A 226 -3.05 22.51 2.59
N LEU A 227 -4.38 22.42 2.59
CA LEU A 227 -5.21 22.95 3.68
C LEU A 227 -4.80 22.38 5.04
N MET A 228 -4.45 21.10 5.09
CA MET A 228 -3.99 20.43 6.32
C MET A 228 -2.62 20.93 6.79
N VAL A 229 -1.67 21.18 5.88
CA VAL A 229 -0.37 21.75 6.23
C VAL A 229 -0.49 23.21 6.68
N TRP A 230 -1.30 23.99 5.97
CA TRP A 230 -1.57 25.39 6.32
C TRP A 230 -2.22 25.50 7.71
N ALA A 231 -3.25 24.70 7.98
CA ALA A 231 -3.90 24.64 9.29
C ALA A 231 -2.92 24.28 10.41
N ARG A 232 -2.05 23.29 10.18
CA ARG A 232 -1.00 22.94 11.14
C ARG A 232 -0.02 24.10 11.38
N GLN A 233 0.41 24.81 10.34
CA GLN A 233 1.32 25.96 10.49
C GLN A 233 0.72 27.06 11.35
N LEU A 234 -0.60 27.22 11.32
CA LEU A 234 -1.35 28.14 12.17
C LEU A 234 -1.77 27.55 13.53
N PHE A 235 -1.33 26.33 13.85
CA PHE A 235 -1.74 25.59 15.05
C PHE A 235 -3.27 25.39 15.18
N MET A 236 -4.00 25.43 14.05
CA MET A 236 -5.43 25.15 13.96
C MET A 236 -5.66 23.65 13.76
N LEU A 237 -5.35 22.85 14.78
CA LEU A 237 -5.45 21.40 14.68
C LEU A 237 -6.89 20.90 14.55
N ASP A 238 -7.87 21.69 14.94
CA ASP A 238 -9.29 21.44 14.70
C ASP A 238 -9.57 21.26 13.20
N ILE A 239 -9.01 22.14 12.35
CA ILE A 239 -9.09 21.99 10.90
C ILE A 239 -8.32 20.75 10.43
N VAL A 240 -7.18 20.43 11.03
CA VAL A 240 -6.42 19.20 10.71
C VAL A 240 -7.28 17.95 10.97
N PHE A 241 -8.00 17.89 12.09
CA PHE A 241 -8.94 16.79 12.38
C PHE A 241 -10.08 16.72 11.36
N VAL A 242 -10.63 17.87 10.93
CA VAL A 242 -11.63 17.92 9.85
C VAL A 242 -11.06 17.34 8.55
N CYS A 243 -9.86 17.77 8.15
CA CYS A 243 -9.19 17.27 6.95
C CYS A 243 -8.96 15.75 7.02
N ILE A 244 -8.47 15.21 8.14
CA ILE A 244 -8.28 13.77 8.33
C ILE A 244 -9.61 13.02 8.20
N ALA A 245 -10.69 13.53 8.81
CA ALA A 245 -12.02 12.94 8.73
C ALA A 245 -12.56 12.93 7.29
N VAL A 246 -12.42 14.03 6.55
CA VAL A 246 -12.82 14.14 5.14
C VAL A 246 -12.00 13.20 4.28
N ILE A 247 -10.68 13.13 4.47
CA ILE A 247 -9.79 12.20 3.75
C ILE A 247 -10.24 10.75 3.96
N GLY A 248 -10.51 10.36 5.22
CA GLY A 248 -10.96 9.02 5.56
C GLY A 248 -12.33 8.69 4.95
N LEU A 249 -13.26 9.65 4.98
CA LEU A 249 -14.59 9.49 4.38
C LEU A 249 -14.51 9.31 2.86
N ILE A 250 -13.75 10.15 2.16
CA ILE A 250 -13.56 10.07 0.71
C ILE A 250 -12.86 8.77 0.33
N GLY A 251 -11.78 8.39 1.02
CA GLY A 251 -11.11 7.10 0.81
C GLY A 251 -12.04 5.91 1.00
N PHE A 252 -12.91 5.96 2.02
CA PHE A 252 -13.93 4.93 2.25
C PHE A 252 -14.98 4.87 1.13
N VAL A 253 -15.50 6.02 0.69
CA VAL A 253 -16.46 6.12 -0.42
C VAL A 253 -15.86 5.55 -1.70
N MET A 254 -14.60 5.88 -1.98
CA MET A 254 -13.86 5.38 -3.14
C MET A 254 -13.66 3.86 -3.10
N ASP A 255 -13.22 3.28 -1.98
CA ASP A 255 -13.05 1.83 -1.86
C ASP A 255 -14.39 1.08 -1.97
N ARG A 256 -15.47 1.66 -1.44
CA ARG A 256 -16.84 1.14 -1.59
C ARG A 256 -17.33 1.23 -3.03
N GLY A 257 -17.09 2.35 -3.71
CA GLY A 257 -17.42 2.55 -5.11
C GLY A 257 -16.73 1.52 -6.01
N LEU A 258 -15.43 1.28 -5.79
CA LEU A 258 -14.70 0.23 -6.49
C LEU A 258 -15.20 -1.17 -6.14
N GLY A 259 -15.52 -1.44 -4.87
CA GLY A 259 -16.12 -2.72 -4.45
C GLY A 259 -17.46 -3.00 -5.12
N TRP A 260 -18.28 -1.96 -5.34
CA TRP A 260 -19.52 -2.07 -6.08
C TRP A 260 -19.27 -2.32 -7.58
N LEU A 261 -18.32 -1.60 -8.18
CA LEU A 261 -17.94 -1.77 -9.58
C LEU A 261 -17.41 -3.19 -9.85
N ASP A 262 -16.56 -3.69 -8.95
CA ASP A 262 -15.98 -5.03 -8.98
C ASP A 262 -17.07 -6.11 -9.01
N ARG A 263 -18.05 -6.04 -8.09
CA ARG A 263 -19.19 -6.98 -8.07
C ARG A 263 -20.09 -6.89 -9.29
N ARG A 264 -20.18 -5.71 -9.92
CA ARG A 264 -21.02 -5.50 -11.10
C ARG A 264 -20.34 -5.99 -12.38
N LEU A 265 -19.03 -5.84 -12.48
CA LEU A 265 -18.24 -6.18 -13.67
C LEU A 265 -17.69 -7.62 -13.64
N VAL A 266 -17.35 -8.13 -12.47
CA VAL A 266 -16.76 -9.48 -12.29
C VAL A 266 -17.81 -10.43 -11.75
N TYR A 267 -18.31 -11.30 -12.64
CA TYR A 267 -19.26 -12.35 -12.30
C TYR A 267 -18.59 -13.69 -11.94
N TRP A 268 -17.35 -13.91 -12.39
CA TRP A 268 -16.63 -15.18 -12.23
C TRP A 268 -15.69 -15.20 -11.00
N PRO A 269 -15.34 -16.40 -10.48
CA PRO A 269 -14.47 -16.54 -9.32
C PRO A 269 -13.10 -15.88 -9.54
N HIS A 270 -12.59 -15.25 -8.48
CA HIS A 270 -11.25 -14.68 -8.49
C HIS A 270 -10.26 -15.86 -8.47
N PRO A 271 -9.38 -16.01 -9.47
CA PRO A 271 -8.29 -16.97 -9.35
C PRO A 271 -7.48 -16.62 -8.08
N PRO A 272 -7.15 -17.60 -7.22
CA PRO A 272 -6.38 -17.35 -6.02
C PRO A 272 -5.08 -16.64 -6.39
N GLY A 273 -4.75 -15.57 -5.64
CA GLY A 273 -3.70 -14.59 -5.88
C GLY A 273 -2.68 -15.00 -6.93
N ALA A 274 -2.77 -14.37 -8.10
CA ALA A 274 -1.89 -14.67 -9.20
C ALA A 274 -0.47 -14.17 -8.87
N GLU A 275 0.36 -15.07 -8.33
CA GLU A 275 1.78 -14.79 -8.14
C GLU A 275 2.43 -14.71 -9.52
N LEU A 276 3.17 -13.63 -9.79
CA LEU A 276 4.10 -13.57 -10.91
C LEU A 276 5.15 -14.68 -10.73
N ARG A 277 4.85 -15.91 -11.16
CA ARG A 277 5.87 -16.93 -11.38
C ARG A 277 6.75 -16.44 -12.51
N VAL A 278 7.89 -15.87 -12.15
CA VAL A 278 9.00 -15.64 -13.07
C VAL A 278 9.59 -17.01 -13.34
N GLN A 279 9.46 -17.50 -14.57
CA GLN A 279 10.17 -18.70 -14.97
C GLN A 279 11.69 -18.38 -14.91
N PRO A 280 12.52 -19.26 -14.33
CA PRO A 280 13.95 -19.03 -14.28
C PRO A 280 14.49 -18.89 -15.72
N LEU A 281 14.99 -17.70 -16.05
CA LEU A 281 15.53 -17.39 -17.36
C LEU A 281 16.73 -18.31 -17.66
N GLN A 282 16.69 -18.96 -18.82
CA GLN A 282 17.84 -19.70 -19.35
C GLN A 282 18.96 -18.72 -19.76
N GLY A 283 20.21 -19.18 -19.87
CA GLY A 283 21.40 -18.30 -20.00
C GLY A 283 21.29 -17.22 -21.08
N SER A 284 20.82 -17.56 -22.27
CA SER A 284 20.61 -16.61 -23.38
C SER A 284 19.48 -15.60 -23.11
N GLU A 285 18.46 -15.99 -22.34
CA GLU A 285 17.35 -15.12 -21.97
C GLU A 285 17.73 -14.12 -20.88
N ARG A 286 18.69 -14.46 -20.01
CA ARG A 286 19.26 -13.50 -19.05
C ARG A 286 19.98 -12.36 -19.75
N LEU A 287 20.74 -12.68 -20.80
CA LEU A 287 21.40 -11.65 -21.61
C LEU A 287 20.36 -10.72 -22.25
N GLN A 288 19.29 -11.28 -22.82
CA GLN A 288 18.19 -10.49 -23.40
C GLN A 288 17.57 -9.55 -22.37
N ALA A 289 17.31 -10.02 -21.16
CA ALA A 289 16.74 -9.22 -20.08
C ALA A 289 17.63 -8.03 -19.65
N LEU A 290 18.95 -8.14 -19.86
CA LEU A 290 19.91 -7.07 -19.57
C LEU A 290 20.12 -6.09 -20.73
N LEU A 291 19.69 -6.43 -21.95
CA LEU A 291 19.90 -5.56 -23.11
C LEU A 291 19.27 -4.18 -22.90
N LEU A 292 17.97 -4.13 -22.60
CA LEU A 292 17.24 -2.87 -22.46
C LEU A 292 17.78 -1.96 -21.34
N PRO A 293 18.01 -2.43 -20.09
CA PRO A 293 18.59 -1.57 -19.06
C PRO A 293 20.00 -1.09 -19.42
N LEU A 294 20.85 -1.95 -19.99
CA LEU A 294 22.20 -1.55 -20.42
C LEU A 294 22.15 -0.53 -21.57
N THR A 295 21.27 -0.72 -22.55
CA THR A 295 21.09 0.24 -23.65
C THR A 295 20.58 1.58 -23.15
N LEU A 296 19.65 1.60 -22.18
CA LEU A 296 19.15 2.86 -21.61
C LEU A 296 20.23 3.59 -20.81
N LEU A 297 21.05 2.86 -20.03
CA LEU A 297 22.19 3.45 -19.33
C LEU A 297 23.23 4.01 -20.30
N LEU A 298 23.50 3.30 -21.41
CA LEU A 298 24.41 3.76 -22.45
C LEU A 298 23.87 5.00 -23.17
N ILE A 299 22.60 5.01 -23.55
CA ILE A 299 21.95 6.19 -24.15
C ILE A 299 21.98 7.37 -23.18
N TRP A 300 21.68 7.15 -21.90
CA TRP A 300 21.73 8.20 -20.88
C TRP A 300 23.16 8.75 -20.70
N GLN A 301 24.17 7.88 -20.68
CA GLN A 301 25.57 8.27 -20.60
C GLN A 301 26.00 9.10 -21.82
N LEU A 302 25.64 8.66 -23.04
CA LEU A 302 25.95 9.38 -24.28
C LEU A 302 25.20 10.71 -24.38
N ALA A 303 23.93 10.75 -23.98
CA ALA A 303 23.13 11.97 -24.00
C ALA A 303 23.75 13.07 -23.12
N ASN A 304 24.31 12.71 -21.97
CA ASN A 304 25.02 13.66 -21.12
C ASN A 304 26.39 14.07 -21.72
N GLN A 305 27.17 13.10 -22.23
CA GLN A 305 28.47 13.38 -22.88
C GLN A 305 28.33 14.30 -24.10
N TRP A 306 27.26 14.14 -24.88
CA TRP A 306 26.97 14.95 -26.06
C TRP A 306 26.12 16.19 -25.74
N GLN A 307 25.88 16.49 -24.46
CA GLN A 307 25.12 17.67 -24.01
C GLN A 307 23.71 17.77 -24.62
N TRP A 308 23.07 16.63 -24.89
CA TRP A 308 21.65 16.58 -25.27
C TRP A 308 20.72 17.00 -24.13
N VAL A 309 21.20 16.87 -22.89
CA VAL A 309 20.47 17.24 -21.67
C VAL A 309 21.41 18.02 -20.76
N ASP A 310 20.88 19.02 -20.06
CA ASP A 310 21.61 19.79 -19.05
C ASP A 310 22.16 18.85 -17.97
N SER A 311 23.48 18.89 -17.76
CA SER A 311 24.19 18.06 -16.79
C SER A 311 23.84 18.40 -15.34
N ASN A 312 23.29 19.58 -15.09
CA ASN A 312 22.78 19.98 -13.78
C ASN A 312 21.43 19.35 -13.47
N ILE A 313 20.64 18.98 -14.49
CA ILE A 313 19.31 18.40 -14.32
C ILE A 313 19.39 16.87 -14.33
N LEU A 314 20.07 16.31 -15.34
CA LEU A 314 20.19 14.87 -15.54
C LEU A 314 21.67 14.46 -15.63
N VAL A 315 22.26 14.28 -14.45
CA VAL A 315 23.65 13.82 -14.26
C VAL A 315 23.89 12.46 -14.92
N ALA A 316 25.09 12.27 -15.48
CA ALA A 316 25.48 11.00 -16.10
C ALA A 316 25.43 9.82 -15.10
N PRO A 317 24.99 8.62 -15.52
CA PRO A 317 24.89 7.46 -14.63
C PRO A 317 26.24 7.07 -14.01
N LEU A 318 27.35 7.21 -14.75
CA LEU A 318 28.68 6.95 -14.20
C LEU A 318 29.04 7.94 -13.08
N GLN A 319 28.62 9.20 -13.19
CA GLN A 319 28.86 10.21 -12.15
C GLN A 319 27.94 9.98 -10.95
N VAL A 320 26.70 9.53 -11.16
CA VAL A 320 25.82 9.07 -10.06
C VAL A 320 26.46 7.92 -9.28
N LEU A 321 27.03 6.94 -9.98
CA LEU A 321 27.79 5.85 -9.34
C LEU A 321 29.04 6.37 -8.63
N GLY A 322 29.75 7.33 -9.21
CA GLY A 322 30.90 7.99 -8.59
C GLY A 322 30.52 8.72 -7.30
N THR A 323 29.42 9.46 -7.29
CA THR A 323 28.89 10.14 -6.09
C THR A 323 28.41 9.14 -5.05
N ALA A 324 27.73 8.06 -5.48
CA ALA A 324 27.33 6.99 -4.58
C ALA A 324 28.55 6.32 -3.94
N TRP A 325 29.59 6.03 -4.71
CA TRP A 325 30.83 5.43 -4.22
C TRP A 325 31.56 6.36 -3.25
N LYS A 326 31.76 7.64 -3.63
CA LYS A 326 32.36 8.65 -2.74
C LYS A 326 31.58 8.78 -1.43
N GLY A 327 30.25 8.86 -1.50
CA GLY A 327 29.43 8.95 -0.30
C GLY A 327 29.47 7.69 0.58
N VAL A 328 29.75 6.51 0.00
CA VAL A 328 30.01 5.28 0.76
C VAL A 328 31.39 5.33 1.43
N VAL A 329 32.42 5.78 0.71
CA VAL A 329 33.80 5.90 1.23
C VAL A 329 33.90 6.95 2.33
N ASP A 330 33.29 8.12 2.13
CA ASP A 330 33.31 9.24 3.08
C ASP A 330 32.31 9.05 4.24
N GLY A 331 31.58 7.93 4.25
CA GLY A 331 30.64 7.58 5.32
C GLY A 331 29.30 8.35 5.33
N THR A 332 29.15 9.38 4.50
CA THR A 332 27.96 10.25 4.48
C THR A 332 26.70 9.50 4.08
N LEU A 333 26.75 8.72 2.99
CA LEU A 333 25.60 7.95 2.51
C LEU A 333 25.35 6.70 3.36
N THR A 334 26.41 6.06 3.88
CA THR A 334 26.25 4.87 4.74
C THR A 334 25.66 5.23 6.10
N ALA A 335 26.07 6.35 6.70
CA ALA A 335 25.49 6.86 7.93
C ALA A 335 24.01 7.21 7.74
N ALA A 336 23.66 7.92 6.66
CA ALA A 336 22.28 8.23 6.36
C ALA A 336 21.43 6.98 6.07
N LEU A 337 21.98 6.01 5.33
CA LEU A 337 21.31 4.73 5.10
C LEU A 337 21.08 3.97 6.41
N ALA A 338 22.06 3.95 7.31
CA ALA A 338 21.94 3.30 8.61
C ALA A 338 20.83 3.93 9.47
N VAL A 339 20.73 5.27 9.48
CA VAL A 339 19.63 5.98 10.15
C VAL A 339 18.27 5.60 9.55
N SER A 340 18.14 5.59 8.22
CA SER A 340 16.90 5.20 7.54
C SER A 340 16.51 3.75 7.81
N VAL A 341 17.45 2.82 7.70
CA VAL A 341 17.20 1.41 8.02
C VAL A 341 16.85 1.24 9.50
N GLY A 342 17.54 1.94 10.40
CA GLY A 342 17.23 1.95 11.83
C GLY A 342 15.80 2.43 12.11
N CYS A 343 15.38 3.52 11.46
CA CYS A 343 14.02 4.04 11.54
C CYS A 343 12.98 3.02 11.02
N ALA A 344 13.26 2.38 9.88
CA ALA A 344 12.39 1.34 9.31
C ALA A 344 12.22 0.16 10.28
N LEU A 345 13.31 -0.32 10.88
CA LEU A 345 13.30 -1.43 11.82
C LEU A 345 12.62 -1.05 13.14
N ALA A 346 12.91 0.12 13.70
CA ALA A 346 12.27 0.61 14.92
C ALA A 346 10.75 0.74 14.74
N GLY A 347 10.30 1.34 13.65
CA GLY A 347 8.89 1.42 13.31
C GLY A 347 8.26 0.05 13.09
N LEU A 348 8.95 -0.87 12.40
CA LEU A 348 8.46 -2.24 12.21
C LEU A 348 8.32 -3.00 13.54
N VAL A 349 9.26 -2.84 14.47
CA VAL A 349 9.17 -3.48 15.80
C VAL A 349 8.01 -2.90 16.61
N LEU A 350 7.87 -1.58 16.65
CA LEU A 350 6.80 -0.91 17.39
C LEU A 350 5.42 -1.20 16.79
N GLY A 351 5.20 -0.79 15.54
CA GLY A 351 3.91 -0.92 14.88
C GLY A 351 3.59 -2.35 14.44
N GLY A 352 4.59 -3.07 13.92
CA GLY A 352 4.42 -4.47 13.54
C GLY A 352 4.21 -5.38 14.76
N GLY A 353 4.92 -5.14 15.87
CA GLY A 353 4.69 -5.87 17.13
C GLY A 353 3.26 -5.67 17.66
N LEU A 354 2.79 -4.43 17.69
CA LEU A 354 1.39 -4.12 18.06
C LEU A 354 0.39 -4.74 17.07
N GLY A 355 0.67 -4.69 15.77
CA GLY A 355 -0.18 -5.29 14.73
C GLY A 355 -0.27 -6.80 14.88
N PHE A 356 0.84 -7.48 15.13
CA PHE A 356 0.88 -8.91 15.40
C PHE A 356 0.09 -9.27 16.67
N ALA A 357 0.32 -8.56 17.77
CA ALA A 357 -0.36 -8.80 19.05
C ALA A 357 -1.88 -8.61 18.94
N LEU A 358 -2.33 -7.48 18.39
CA LEU A 358 -3.76 -7.22 18.16
C LEU A 358 -4.34 -8.18 17.13
N GLY A 359 -3.61 -8.50 16.07
CA GLY A 359 -4.07 -9.42 15.04
C GLY A 359 -4.28 -10.83 15.60
N LEU A 360 -3.37 -11.30 16.45
CA LEU A 360 -3.50 -12.57 17.15
C LEU A 360 -4.70 -12.55 18.11
N TRP A 361 -4.86 -11.49 18.89
CA TRP A 361 -5.97 -11.35 19.83
C TRP A 361 -7.34 -11.35 19.14
N LEU A 362 -7.51 -10.54 18.10
CA LEU A 362 -8.76 -10.46 17.33
C LEU A 362 -9.02 -11.73 16.52
N GLY A 363 -7.98 -12.35 15.96
CA GLY A 363 -8.11 -13.61 15.24
C GLY A 363 -8.54 -14.78 16.14
N LEU A 364 -8.20 -14.76 17.43
CA LEU A 364 -8.62 -15.78 18.41
C LEU A 364 -10.01 -15.50 18.99
N SER A 365 -10.40 -14.22 19.12
CA SER A 365 -11.63 -13.82 19.80
C SER A 365 -12.68 -13.26 18.84
N HIS A 366 -13.72 -14.05 18.56
CA HIS A 366 -14.86 -13.61 17.75
C HIS A 366 -15.60 -12.39 18.34
N ARG A 367 -15.56 -12.22 19.67
CA ARG A 367 -16.15 -11.04 20.33
C ARG A 367 -15.30 -9.80 20.07
N ALA A 368 -13.98 -9.90 20.24
CA ALA A 368 -13.07 -8.79 19.98
C ALA A 368 -13.13 -8.37 18.50
N GLU A 369 -13.16 -9.33 17.57
CA GLU A 369 -13.28 -9.04 16.14
C GLU A 369 -14.57 -8.28 15.80
N ARG A 370 -15.71 -8.65 16.40
CA ARG A 370 -16.98 -7.95 16.17
C ARG A 370 -16.97 -6.52 16.70
N LEU A 371 -16.29 -6.28 17.82
CA LEU A 371 -16.24 -4.97 18.48
C LEU A 371 -15.21 -4.02 17.84
N LEU A 372 -14.03 -4.54 17.48
CA LEU A 372 -12.87 -3.74 17.08
C LEU A 372 -12.59 -3.79 15.57
N GLY A 373 -12.91 -4.91 14.91
CA GLY A 373 -12.61 -5.15 13.50
C GLY A 373 -13.16 -4.08 12.55
N PRO A 374 -14.45 -3.70 12.63
CA PRO A 374 -15.02 -2.66 11.77
C PRO A 374 -14.33 -1.30 11.90
N SER A 375 -13.96 -0.90 13.11
CA SER A 375 -13.31 0.38 13.37
C SER A 375 -11.87 0.40 12.86
N LEU A 376 -11.11 -0.68 13.09
CA LEU A 376 -9.75 -0.84 12.55
C LEU A 376 -9.77 -0.88 11.01
N ALA A 377 -10.79 -1.49 10.42
CA ALA A 377 -10.98 -1.46 8.98
C ALA A 377 -11.31 -0.05 8.45
N GLY A 378 -12.00 0.78 9.24
CA GLY A 378 -12.25 2.18 8.95
C GLY A 378 -10.98 3.03 9.01
N LEU A 379 -10.20 2.91 10.09
CA LEU A 379 -8.94 3.66 10.27
C LEU A 379 -7.94 3.41 9.14
N ARG A 380 -7.92 2.20 8.57
CA ARG A 380 -7.08 1.84 7.42
C ARG A 380 -7.35 2.70 6.17
N GLN A 381 -8.54 3.28 6.02
CA GLN A 381 -8.89 4.08 4.84
C GLN A 381 -8.29 5.49 4.91
N ILE A 382 -7.87 5.94 6.08
CA ILE A 382 -7.17 7.20 6.24
C ILE A 382 -5.77 7.00 5.63
N ALA A 383 -5.42 7.83 4.65
CA ALA A 383 -4.10 7.77 4.04
C ALA A 383 -3.02 8.01 5.11
N ILE A 384 -1.95 7.21 5.06
CA ILE A 384 -0.89 7.26 6.08
C ILE A 384 -0.33 8.67 6.26
N PHE A 385 -0.17 9.43 5.16
CA PHE A 385 0.36 10.79 5.17
C PHE A 385 -0.56 11.82 5.82
N ALA A 386 -1.87 11.54 5.95
CA ALA A 386 -2.80 12.42 6.64
C ALA A 386 -2.46 12.53 8.14
N TRP A 387 -1.76 11.55 8.71
CA TRP A 387 -1.32 11.57 10.11
C TRP A 387 -0.10 12.47 10.35
N VAL A 388 0.65 12.85 9.32
CA VAL A 388 1.90 13.63 9.47
C VAL A 388 1.67 14.89 10.31
N PRO A 389 0.66 15.74 10.02
CA PRO A 389 0.50 16.97 10.76
C PRO A 389 0.16 16.78 12.23
N LEU A 390 -0.61 15.74 12.53
CA LEU A 390 -1.00 15.40 13.88
C LEU A 390 0.17 14.81 14.68
N LEU A 391 0.94 13.91 14.06
CA LEU A 391 2.12 13.31 14.70
C LEU A 391 3.20 14.36 14.96
N THR A 392 3.41 15.30 14.04
CA THR A 392 4.34 16.41 14.25
C THR A 392 3.87 17.36 15.34
N ALA A 393 2.55 17.57 15.51
CA ALA A 393 2.02 18.37 16.60
C ALA A 393 2.13 17.66 17.97
N TRP A 394 1.92 16.34 18.02
CA TRP A 394 1.95 15.56 19.27
C TRP A 394 3.35 15.23 19.77
N PHE A 395 4.23 14.83 18.85
CA PHE A 395 5.55 14.29 19.19
C PHE A 395 6.69 15.20 18.73
N GLY A 396 6.38 16.32 18.07
CA GLY A 396 7.36 17.20 17.46
C GLY A 396 7.98 16.60 16.19
N LEU A 397 9.16 17.10 15.82
CA LEU A 397 9.93 16.63 14.67
C LEU A 397 10.99 15.59 15.03
N GLY A 398 10.93 15.01 16.24
CA GLY A 398 11.94 14.06 16.72
C GLY A 398 11.84 12.65 16.11
N GLU A 399 12.81 11.80 16.45
CA GLU A 399 12.86 10.39 16.01
C GLU A 399 11.60 9.60 16.40
N LEU A 400 11.04 9.86 17.58
CA LEU A 400 9.84 9.17 18.03
C LEU A 400 8.64 9.40 17.10
N ALA A 401 8.45 10.62 16.58
CA ALA A 401 7.39 10.93 15.63
C ALA A 401 7.54 10.10 14.34
N LYS A 402 8.78 9.96 13.85
CA LYS A 402 9.10 9.11 12.69
C LYS A 402 8.80 7.64 12.97
N TRP A 403 9.25 7.12 14.11
CA TRP A 403 9.04 5.71 14.46
C TRP A 403 7.56 5.38 14.59
N VAL A 404 6.76 6.28 15.15
CA VAL A 404 5.30 6.14 15.23
C VAL A 404 4.67 6.17 13.84
N PHE A 405 5.07 7.10 12.97
CA PHE A 405 4.58 7.17 11.59
C PHE A 405 4.89 5.88 10.80
N VAL A 406 6.14 5.42 10.85
CA VAL A 406 6.59 4.17 10.23
C VAL A 406 5.86 2.97 10.84
N GLY A 407 5.66 2.98 12.15
CA GLY A 407 4.89 1.97 12.87
C GLY A 407 3.46 1.87 12.38
N LEU A 408 2.76 2.99 12.17
CA LEU A 408 1.42 3.01 11.60
C LEU A 408 1.38 2.41 10.18
N ALA A 409 2.41 2.64 9.38
CA ALA A 409 2.52 2.07 8.04
C ALA A 409 2.70 0.54 8.07
N ALA A 410 3.53 0.03 8.99
CA ALA A 410 3.78 -1.40 9.16
C ALA A 410 2.67 -2.16 9.91
N PHE A 411 1.88 -1.44 10.73
CA PHE A 411 0.84 -1.98 11.59
C PHE A 411 -0.24 -2.74 10.82
N PHE A 412 -0.91 -2.07 9.86
CA PHE A 412 -2.09 -2.63 9.20
C PHE A 412 -1.80 -3.90 8.37
N PRO A 413 -0.72 -3.96 7.56
CA PRO A 413 -0.40 -5.18 6.83
C PRO A 413 -0.20 -6.39 7.74
N LEU A 414 0.58 -6.24 8.82
CA LEU A 414 0.87 -7.35 9.73
C LEU A 414 -0.34 -7.70 10.62
N PHE A 415 -1.11 -6.69 11.04
CA PHE A 415 -2.38 -6.88 11.75
C PHE A 415 -3.36 -7.73 10.94
N ILE A 416 -3.67 -7.30 9.71
CA ILE A 416 -4.67 -7.98 8.86
C ILE A 416 -4.21 -9.38 8.49
N ALA A 417 -2.94 -9.54 8.14
CA ALA A 417 -2.39 -10.82 7.77
C ALA A 417 -2.43 -11.81 8.95
N THR A 418 -2.04 -11.37 10.15
CA THR A 418 -2.09 -12.19 11.36
C THR A 418 -3.54 -12.54 11.71
N GLN A 419 -4.43 -11.56 11.77
CA GLN A 419 -5.85 -11.76 12.09
C GLN A 419 -6.52 -12.75 11.14
N ARG A 420 -6.37 -12.56 9.82
CA ARG A 420 -7.03 -13.41 8.82
C ARG A 420 -6.48 -14.83 8.84
N SER A 421 -5.18 -14.98 9.07
CA SER A 421 -4.52 -16.29 9.10
C SER A 421 -4.90 -17.09 10.34
N VAL A 422 -5.07 -16.40 11.47
CA VAL A 422 -5.53 -17.01 12.72
C VAL A 422 -7.02 -17.32 12.66
N ALA A 423 -7.84 -16.44 12.08
CA ALA A 423 -9.30 -16.61 11.98
C ALA A 423 -9.73 -17.67 10.96
N ASN A 424 -9.07 -17.76 9.80
CA ASN A 424 -9.43 -18.68 8.71
C ASN A 424 -8.67 -20.01 8.75
N ARG A 425 -8.35 -20.51 9.95
CA ARG A 425 -7.72 -21.83 10.10
C ARG A 425 -8.70 -22.96 9.79
N SER A 426 -8.17 -24.13 9.43
CA SER A 426 -9.04 -25.27 9.16
C SER A 426 -9.73 -25.75 10.44
N PRO A 427 -11.03 -26.07 10.38
CA PRO A 427 -11.79 -26.55 11.55
C PRO A 427 -11.22 -27.87 12.12
N GLN A 428 -10.53 -28.66 11.30
CA GLN A 428 -9.86 -29.90 11.72
C GLN A 428 -8.76 -29.64 12.76
N LEU A 429 -8.07 -28.51 12.69
CA LEU A 429 -7.06 -28.15 13.68
C LEU A 429 -7.71 -27.86 15.05
N ASP A 430 -8.90 -27.26 15.06
CA ASP A 430 -9.65 -27.02 16.30
C ASP A 430 -10.27 -28.31 16.87
N GLU A 431 -10.62 -29.28 16.03
CA GLU A 431 -11.02 -30.63 16.45
C GLU A 431 -9.83 -31.39 17.06
N ALA A 432 -8.67 -31.38 16.40
CA ALA A 432 -7.45 -32.00 16.92
C ALA A 432 -7.03 -31.40 18.27
N ALA A 433 -7.13 -30.08 18.44
CA ALA A 433 -6.85 -29.43 19.71
C ALA A 433 -7.78 -29.89 20.85
N ARG A 434 -9.07 -30.13 20.54
CA ARG A 434 -10.06 -30.64 21.49
C ARG A 434 -9.82 -32.09 21.85
N VAL A 435 -9.54 -32.95 20.87
CA VAL A 435 -9.24 -34.37 21.09
C VAL A 435 -7.97 -34.54 21.93
N LEU A 436 -6.93 -33.77 21.63
CA LEU A 436 -5.65 -33.80 22.34
C LEU A 436 -5.66 -33.04 23.68
N HIS A 437 -6.79 -32.47 24.10
CA HIS A 437 -6.94 -31.68 25.33
C HIS A 437 -5.83 -30.64 25.53
N LEU A 438 -5.47 -29.92 24.45
CA LEU A 438 -4.37 -28.98 24.49
C LEU A 438 -4.74 -27.72 25.30
N ASN A 439 -3.90 -27.39 26.29
CA ASN A 439 -4.04 -26.14 27.04
C ASN A 439 -3.78 -24.91 26.14
N LEU A 440 -4.27 -23.73 26.53
CA LEU A 440 -4.14 -22.49 25.73
C LEU A 440 -2.71 -22.23 25.18
N PRO A 441 -1.62 -22.28 25.98
CA PRO A 441 -0.27 -22.06 25.45
C PRO A 441 0.18 -23.16 24.49
N GLN A 442 -0.22 -24.41 24.73
CA GLN A 442 0.09 -25.53 23.83
C GLN A 442 -0.68 -25.40 22.51
N ARG A 443 -1.96 -25.05 22.57
CA ARG A 443 -2.79 -24.76 21.39
C ARG A 443 -2.20 -23.59 20.59
N LEU A 444 -1.77 -22.53 21.27
CA LEU A 444 -1.16 -21.37 20.63
C LEU A 444 0.15 -21.74 19.92
N MET A 445 1.09 -22.37 20.62
CA MET A 445 2.42 -22.64 20.11
C MET A 445 2.48 -23.81 19.11
N ARG A 446 1.67 -24.85 19.30
CA ARG A 446 1.76 -26.08 18.48
C ARG A 446 0.82 -26.10 17.28
N LEU A 447 -0.24 -25.31 17.31
CA LEU A 447 -1.33 -25.44 16.33
C LEU A 447 -1.72 -24.10 15.72
N VAL A 448 -1.91 -23.07 16.53
CA VAL A 448 -2.35 -21.75 16.05
C VAL A 448 -1.24 -21.06 15.27
N LEU A 449 -0.09 -20.81 15.91
CA LEU A 449 1.00 -20.07 15.29
C LEU A 449 1.62 -20.82 14.11
N PRO A 450 1.90 -22.13 14.18
CA PRO A 450 2.42 -22.86 13.03
C PRO A 450 1.44 -22.88 11.84
N GLY A 451 0.13 -23.07 12.11
CA GLY A 451 -0.90 -23.06 11.07
C GLY A 451 -1.10 -21.68 10.42
N ALA A 452 -0.95 -20.60 11.19
CA ALA A 452 -1.07 -19.23 10.71
C ALA A 452 0.26 -18.62 10.19
N ALA A 453 1.39 -19.28 10.42
CA ALA A 453 2.72 -18.78 10.12
C ALA A 453 2.88 -18.28 8.67
N PRO A 454 2.41 -18.99 7.61
CA PRO A 454 2.59 -18.51 6.25
C PRO A 454 2.00 -17.12 6.01
N GLY A 455 0.79 -16.88 6.51
CA GLY A 455 0.16 -15.58 6.34
C GLY A 455 0.76 -14.52 7.28
N ILE A 456 1.19 -14.88 8.50
CA ILE A 456 1.92 -13.95 9.39
C ILE A 456 3.22 -13.48 8.73
N PHE A 457 4.03 -14.38 8.17
CA PHE A 457 5.28 -14.02 7.51
C PHE A 457 5.07 -13.29 6.18
N ALA A 458 4.03 -13.64 5.41
CA ALA A 458 3.62 -12.85 4.26
C ALA A 458 3.23 -11.41 4.69
N GLY A 459 2.54 -11.28 5.82
CA GLY A 459 2.22 -10.02 6.46
C GLY A 459 3.46 -9.23 6.88
N LEU A 460 4.45 -9.90 7.49
CA LEU A 460 5.72 -9.30 7.89
C LEU A 460 6.49 -8.78 6.68
N ARG A 461 6.54 -9.54 5.58
CA ARG A 461 7.16 -9.11 4.32
C ARG A 461 6.50 -7.84 3.80
N VAL A 462 5.17 -7.79 3.75
CA VAL A 462 4.45 -6.58 3.31
C VAL A 462 4.68 -5.43 4.30
N GLY A 463 4.63 -5.69 5.61
CA GLY A 463 4.91 -4.71 6.66
C GLY A 463 6.31 -4.10 6.55
N LEU A 464 7.32 -4.89 6.19
CA LEU A 464 8.69 -4.41 5.95
C LEU A 464 8.77 -3.45 4.75
N ILE A 465 8.05 -3.75 3.66
CA ILE A 465 7.98 -2.87 2.48
C ILE A 465 7.28 -1.54 2.84
N TYR A 466 6.19 -1.61 3.60
CA TYR A 466 5.48 -0.41 4.06
C TYR A 466 6.26 0.38 5.11
N ALA A 467 7.03 -0.28 5.98
CA ALA A 467 7.94 0.40 6.90
C ALA A 467 8.99 1.19 6.11
N TRP A 468 9.62 0.59 5.11
CA TRP A 468 10.58 1.29 4.24
C TRP A 468 9.97 2.49 3.51
N LEU A 469 8.78 2.32 2.91
CA LEU A 469 8.05 3.42 2.28
C LEU A 469 7.70 4.53 3.30
N GLY A 470 7.28 4.12 4.50
CA GLY A 470 6.97 5.02 5.61
C GLY A 470 8.20 5.80 6.06
N THR A 471 9.39 5.21 6.08
CA THR A 471 10.63 5.89 6.47
C THR A 471 10.95 7.04 5.54
N ILE A 472 10.89 6.83 4.22
CA ILE A 472 11.12 7.90 3.23
C ILE A 472 10.11 9.04 3.43
N GLY A 473 8.85 8.69 3.68
CA GLY A 473 7.81 9.66 4.04
C GLY A 473 8.15 10.44 5.32
N ALA A 474 8.46 9.74 6.40
CA ALA A 474 8.77 10.33 7.70
C ALA A 474 9.97 11.29 7.61
N GLU A 475 11.04 10.90 6.92
CA GLU A 475 12.23 11.73 6.76
C GLU A 475 12.00 12.96 5.88
N TYR A 476 11.03 12.91 4.97
CA TYR A 476 10.63 14.06 4.15
C TYR A 476 9.83 15.07 4.95
N PHE A 477 8.87 14.61 5.73
CA PHE A 477 7.95 15.49 6.45
C PHE A 477 8.41 15.85 7.86
N MET A 478 9.34 15.09 8.44
CA MET A 478 9.85 15.27 9.80
C MET A 478 11.38 15.26 9.80
N PRO A 479 12.05 16.31 9.27
CA PRO A 479 13.50 16.34 9.20
C PRO A 479 14.10 16.49 10.60
N SER A 480 14.92 15.53 11.05
CA SER A 480 15.54 15.52 12.40
C SER A 480 17.06 15.31 12.40
N GLY A 481 17.73 15.64 11.29
CA GLY A 481 19.21 15.66 11.20
C GLY A 481 19.88 14.39 10.67
N GLY A 482 19.13 13.45 10.07
CA GLY A 482 19.69 12.25 9.46
C GLY A 482 18.68 11.48 8.61
N GLY A 483 19.20 10.53 7.82
CA GLY A 483 18.42 9.70 6.89
C GLY A 483 18.60 10.08 5.42
N ILE A 484 18.46 9.10 4.53
CA ILE A 484 18.61 9.32 3.09
C ILE A 484 17.58 10.31 2.57
N GLY A 485 16.34 10.25 3.08
CA GLY A 485 15.28 11.14 2.66
C GLY A 485 15.58 12.60 3.00
N SER A 486 16.02 12.88 4.22
CA SER A 486 16.44 14.23 4.62
C SER A 486 17.69 14.69 3.84
N LEU A 487 18.63 13.80 3.55
CA LEU A 487 19.77 14.11 2.68
C LEU A 487 19.33 14.50 1.26
N MET A 488 18.37 13.79 0.67
CA MET A 488 17.89 14.08 -0.67
C MET A 488 17.19 15.45 -0.74
N ILE A 489 16.38 15.80 0.26
CA ILE A 489 15.77 17.13 0.34
C ILE A 489 16.83 18.22 0.50
N GLY A 490 17.83 18.01 1.36
CA GLY A 490 18.95 18.94 1.50
C GLY A 490 19.75 19.09 0.19
N ALA A 491 19.99 17.99 -0.52
CA ALA A 491 20.64 18.00 -1.83
C ALA A 491 19.83 18.78 -2.88
N GLN A 492 18.50 18.69 -2.83
CA GLN A 492 17.61 19.46 -3.71
C GLN A 492 17.76 20.96 -3.50
N GLN A 493 17.87 21.44 -2.25
CA GLN A 493 18.08 22.86 -1.97
C GLN A 493 19.41 23.38 -2.53
N LEU A 494 20.42 22.50 -2.60
CA LEU A 494 21.73 22.79 -3.17
C LEU A 494 21.82 22.47 -4.68
N LEU A 495 20.70 22.08 -5.32
CA LEU A 495 20.62 21.61 -6.70
C LEU A 495 21.64 20.49 -7.04
N ARG A 496 22.01 19.68 -6.04
CA ARG A 496 22.92 18.54 -6.18
C ARG A 496 22.21 17.30 -6.68
N MET A 497 21.86 17.32 -7.96
CA MET A 497 21.13 16.23 -8.62
C MET A 497 21.89 14.90 -8.62
N ASP A 498 23.22 14.95 -8.56
CA ASP A 498 24.10 13.79 -8.41
C ASP A 498 23.80 13.04 -7.10
N LEU A 499 23.66 13.78 -6.00
CA LEU A 499 23.39 13.24 -4.68
C LEU A 499 21.94 12.78 -4.53
N ILE A 500 20.98 13.49 -5.15
CA ILE A 500 19.58 13.06 -5.19
C ILE A 500 19.46 11.69 -5.88
N MET A 501 20.03 11.56 -7.07
CA MET A 501 19.96 10.30 -7.83
C MET A 501 20.75 9.17 -7.18
N ALA A 502 21.89 9.46 -6.55
CA ALA A 502 22.61 8.47 -5.74
C ALA A 502 21.75 8.01 -4.54
N GLY A 503 21.06 8.93 -3.87
CA GLY A 503 20.08 8.63 -2.83
C GLY A 503 18.93 7.75 -3.35
N MET A 504 18.32 8.10 -4.49
CA MET A 504 17.26 7.29 -5.12
C MET A 504 17.72 5.88 -5.45
N LEU A 505 18.94 5.73 -5.98
CA LEU A 505 19.55 4.42 -6.27
C LEU A 505 19.67 3.58 -4.98
N LEU A 506 20.22 4.16 -3.91
CA LEU A 506 20.30 3.50 -2.61
C LEU A 506 18.92 3.13 -2.07
N VAL A 507 17.93 4.02 -2.18
CA VAL A 507 16.57 3.74 -1.71
C VAL A 507 15.95 2.55 -2.45
N GLY A 508 16.12 2.48 -3.77
CA GLY A 508 15.65 1.36 -4.59
C GLY A 508 16.38 0.05 -4.28
N LEU A 509 17.71 0.08 -4.14
CA LEU A 509 18.52 -1.10 -3.81
C LEU A 509 18.17 -1.65 -2.42
N THR A 510 18.07 -0.78 -1.41
CA THR A 510 17.69 -1.17 -0.05
C THR A 510 16.27 -1.71 -0.02
N GLY A 511 15.32 -1.07 -0.71
CA GLY A 511 13.95 -1.59 -0.82
C GLY A 511 13.90 -3.00 -1.43
N ALA A 512 14.65 -3.24 -2.51
CA ALA A 512 14.76 -4.55 -3.13
C ALA A 512 15.41 -5.60 -2.19
N LEU A 513 16.47 -5.22 -1.47
CA LEU A 513 17.13 -6.09 -0.48
C LEU A 513 16.19 -6.45 0.68
N LEU A 514 15.46 -5.48 1.23
CA LEU A 514 14.48 -5.72 2.28
C LEU A 514 13.34 -6.63 1.78
N GLY A 515 12.85 -6.41 0.56
CA GLY A 515 11.87 -7.29 -0.08
C GLY A 515 12.36 -8.73 -0.22
N ALA A 516 13.60 -8.91 -0.71
CA ALA A 516 14.23 -10.22 -0.85
C ALA A 516 14.46 -10.90 0.50
N LEU A 517 14.90 -10.15 1.52
CA LEU A 517 15.05 -10.63 2.89
C LEU A 517 13.71 -11.12 3.45
N GLY A 518 12.63 -10.35 3.25
CA GLY A 518 11.29 -10.74 3.69
C GLY A 518 10.80 -12.03 3.03
N GLN A 519 11.02 -12.20 1.72
CA GLN A 519 10.72 -13.44 1.00
C GLN A 519 11.56 -14.62 1.48
N TYR A 520 12.85 -14.39 1.76
CA TYR A 520 13.75 -15.40 2.30
C TYR A 520 13.26 -15.90 3.66
N ILE A 521 12.92 -14.98 4.57
CA ILE A 521 12.37 -15.30 5.90
C ILE A 521 11.06 -16.10 5.77
N GLU A 522 10.13 -15.63 4.93
CA GLU A 522 8.85 -16.30 4.68
C GLU A 522 9.04 -17.73 4.14
N SER A 523 9.89 -17.90 3.12
CA SER A 523 10.15 -19.22 2.52
C SER A 523 10.83 -20.17 3.50
N ARG A 524 11.72 -19.67 4.37
CA ARG A 524 12.42 -20.47 5.38
C ARG A 524 11.49 -20.91 6.51
N ALA A 525 10.61 -20.01 6.96
CA ALA A 525 9.65 -20.32 8.02
C ALA A 525 8.56 -21.30 7.57
N THR A 526 8.27 -21.39 6.27
CA THR A 526 7.19 -22.21 5.70
C THR A 526 7.65 -23.47 4.98
N ARG A 527 8.93 -23.85 5.12
CA ARG A 527 9.55 -25.01 4.43
C ARG A 527 8.79 -26.32 4.63
N TRP A 528 8.28 -26.55 5.84
CA TRP A 528 7.56 -27.77 6.22
C TRP A 528 6.30 -28.05 5.39
N ARG A 529 5.76 -27.06 4.67
CA ARG A 529 4.56 -27.22 3.82
C ARG A 529 4.90 -27.55 2.36
N ARG A 530 6.17 -27.37 1.97
CA ARG A 530 6.67 -27.66 0.61
C ARG A 530 7.43 -28.99 0.54
N ALA A 531 7.84 -29.54 1.69
CA ALA A 531 8.33 -30.90 1.85
C ALA A 531 7.13 -31.84 2.03
#